data_AF-A0A1F9FQU1-F1
#
_entry.id   AF-A0A1F9FQU1-F1
#
_cell.length_a   1.000
_cell.length_b   1.000
_cell.length_c   1.000
_cell.angle_alpha   90.00
_cell.angle_beta   90.00
_cell.angle_gamma   90.00
#
_symmetry.space_group_name_H-M   'P 1'
#
loop_
_entity.id
_entity.type
_entity.pdbx_description
1 polymer ?
#
loop_
_entity_poly.entity_id
_entity_poly.type
_entity_poly.pdbx_seq_one_letter_code
_entity_poly.pdbx_strand_id
1 'polypeptide(L)'
;MKKKLLSFIFLLAALIAGLVLSHFFETLWFWFKLPKFSDWVIAPHDLLGILCGLIAFIVLMKHQKVNIFLSEVIQELEKITWPNRKETILSTGIVSILVGIAALILFAFDALWGTVVNFFYH
;
A
#
# COMPACT_ATOMS: atom_id res chain seq x y z
N MET A 1 24.75 6.03 -5.96
CA MET A 1 23.53 5.43 -5.35
C MET A 1 22.25 5.67 -6.16
N LYS A 2 22.01 6.86 -6.73
CA LYS A 2 20.76 7.22 -7.45
C LYS A 2 20.34 6.22 -8.55
N LYS A 3 21.26 5.71 -9.37
CA LYS A 3 20.97 4.72 -10.43
C LYS A 3 20.52 3.33 -9.91
N LYS A 4 21.04 2.88 -8.76
CA LYS A 4 20.65 1.59 -8.16
C LYS A 4 19.25 1.66 -7.55
N LEU A 5 18.90 2.77 -6.88
CA LEU A 5 17.58 3.01 -6.32
C LEU A 5 16.52 3.11 -7.43
N LEU A 6 16.83 3.84 -8.51
CA LEU A 6 15.94 3.98 -9.67
C LEU A 6 15.64 2.60 -10.28
N SER A 7 16.66 1.79 -10.55
CA SER A 7 16.48 0.44 -11.09
C SER A 7 15.67 -0.46 -10.16
N PHE A 8 15.79 -0.29 -8.84
CA PHE A 8 15.03 -1.06 -7.86
C PHE A 8 13.54 -0.67 -7.83
N ILE A 9 13.24 0.64 -7.85
CA ILE A 9 11.86 1.16 -7.90
C ILE A 9 11.16 0.69 -9.18
N PHE A 10 11.86 0.74 -10.32
CA PHE A 10 11.31 0.25 -11.58
C PHE A 10 11.04 -1.25 -11.58
N LEU A 11 11.93 -2.05 -10.99
CA LEU A 11 11.73 -3.50 -10.86
C LEU A 11 10.51 -3.81 -10.00
N LEU A 12 10.34 -3.11 -8.89
CA LEU A 12 9.20 -3.27 -7.98
C LEU A 12 7.89 -2.82 -8.64
N ALA A 13 7.89 -1.68 -9.31
CA ALA A 13 6.73 -1.19 -10.06
C ALA A 13 6.34 -2.15 -11.20
N ALA A 14 7.31 -2.75 -11.87
CA ALA A 14 7.08 -3.75 -12.90
C ALA A 14 6.53 -5.06 -12.36
N LEU A 15 7.00 -5.50 -11.20
CA LEU A 15 6.48 -6.67 -10.51
C LEU A 15 5.02 -6.43 -10.13
N ILE A 16 4.70 -5.27 -9.55
CA ILE A 16 3.32 -4.89 -9.21
C ILE A 16 2.45 -4.79 -10.46
N ALA A 17 2.92 -4.09 -11.50
CA ALA A 17 2.19 -3.95 -12.76
C ALA A 17 1.96 -5.32 -13.42
N GLY A 18 2.97 -6.20 -13.42
CA GLY A 18 2.86 -7.56 -13.94
C GLY A 18 1.82 -8.38 -13.17
N LEU A 19 1.79 -8.29 -11.83
CA LEU A 19 0.77 -8.93 -11.01
C LEU A 19 -0.62 -8.37 -11.29
N VAL A 20 -0.78 -7.06 -11.38
CA VAL A 20 -2.09 -6.44 -11.66
C VAL A 20 -2.59 -6.82 -13.06
N LEU A 21 -1.69 -6.84 -14.05
CA LEU A 21 -2.03 -7.17 -15.43
C LEU A 21 -2.37 -8.66 -15.60
N SER A 22 -1.69 -9.56 -14.87
CA SER A 22 -2.02 -10.99 -14.89
C SER A 22 -3.42 -11.26 -14.34
N HIS A 23 -3.78 -10.63 -13.22
CA HIS A 23 -5.13 -10.75 -12.64
C HIS A 23 -6.21 -10.14 -13.55
N PHE A 24 -5.89 -9.05 -14.25
CA PHE A 24 -6.80 -8.46 -15.24
C PHE A 24 -7.02 -9.40 -16.44
N PHE A 25 -5.97 -10.04 -16.93
CA PHE A 25 -6.05 -10.97 -18.06
C PHE A 25 -6.82 -12.25 -17.72
N GLU A 26 -6.68 -12.77 -16.50
CA GLU A 26 -7.50 -13.89 -15.99
C GLU A 26 -8.99 -13.53 -15.97
N THR A 27 -9.32 -12.30 -15.55
CA THR A 27 -10.70 -11.81 -15.50
C THR A 27 -11.30 -11.71 -16.91
N LEU A 28 -10.53 -11.23 -17.89
CA LEU A 28 -10.93 -11.20 -19.30
C LEU A 28 -11.13 -12.63 -19.85
N TRP A 29 -10.23 -13.55 -19.53
CA TRP A 29 -10.29 -14.94 -20.01
C TRP A 29 -11.52 -15.67 -19.48
N PHE A 30 -11.90 -15.41 -18.23
CA PHE A 30 -13.15 -15.91 -17.64
C PHE A 30 -14.39 -15.32 -18.31
N TRP A 31 -14.38 -14.03 -18.63
CA TRP A 31 -15.50 -13.35 -19.29
C TRP A 31 -15.75 -13.87 -20.72
N PHE A 32 -14.68 -14.17 -21.47
CA PHE A 32 -14.75 -14.73 -22.83
C PHE A 32 -15.03 -16.24 -22.90
N LYS A 33 -15.18 -16.94 -21.76
CA LYS A 33 -15.51 -18.38 -21.67
C LYS A 33 -14.65 -19.29 -22.57
N LEU A 34 -13.35 -19.01 -22.68
CA LEU A 34 -12.45 -19.80 -23.52
C LEU A 34 -12.10 -21.16 -22.87
N PRO A 35 -11.97 -22.23 -23.66
CA PRO A 35 -11.69 -23.58 -23.15
C PRO A 35 -10.34 -23.63 -22.41
N LYS A 36 -10.36 -24.13 -21.18
CA LYS A 36 -9.14 -24.48 -20.43
C LYS A 36 -8.56 -25.77 -21.02
N PHE A 37 -7.46 -25.66 -21.76
CA PHE A 37 -6.68 -26.82 -22.17
C PHE A 37 -5.97 -27.38 -20.94
N SER A 38 -6.60 -28.37 -20.30
CA SER A 38 -6.26 -28.90 -18.98
C SER A 38 -4.97 -29.75 -18.93
N ASP A 39 -4.35 -30.05 -20.07
CA ASP A 39 -3.32 -31.09 -20.16
C ASP A 39 -1.88 -30.55 -20.34
N TRP A 40 -1.70 -29.23 -20.42
CA TRP A 40 -0.37 -28.63 -20.56
C TRP A 40 0.03 -27.85 -19.31
N VAL A 41 1.25 -28.13 -18.83
CA VAL A 41 1.87 -27.50 -17.64
C VAL A 41 1.92 -25.97 -17.74
N ILE A 42 1.85 -25.41 -18.96
CA ILE A 42 1.77 -23.96 -19.20
C ILE A 42 0.60 -23.73 -20.14
N ALA A 43 -0.49 -23.18 -19.62
CA ALA A 43 -1.62 -22.87 -20.44
C ALA A 43 -1.32 -21.65 -21.35
N PRO A 44 -1.83 -21.60 -22.59
CA PRO A 44 -1.55 -20.49 -23.51
C PRO A 44 -1.95 -19.11 -22.95
N HIS A 45 -2.92 -19.05 -22.03
CA HIS A 45 -3.34 -17.81 -21.38
C HIS A 45 -2.29 -17.27 -20.41
N ASP A 46 -1.62 -18.14 -19.66
CA ASP A 46 -0.53 -17.74 -18.75
C ASP A 46 0.67 -17.21 -19.54
N LEU A 47 1.00 -17.85 -20.66
CA LEU A 47 2.09 -17.42 -21.54
C LEU A 47 1.84 -16.04 -22.14
N LEU A 48 0.61 -15.79 -22.63
CA LEU A 48 0.24 -14.49 -23.21
C LEU A 48 0.21 -13.38 -22.15
N GLY A 49 -0.26 -13.67 -20.94
CA GLY A 49 -0.23 -12.73 -19.81
C GLY A 49 1.20 -12.35 -19.41
N ILE A 50 2.09 -13.34 -19.28
CA ILE A 50 3.50 -13.12 -18.94
C ILE A 50 4.22 -12.33 -20.04
N LEU A 51 4.00 -12.67 -21.32
CA LEU A 51 4.60 -11.94 -22.45
C LEU A 51 4.11 -10.50 -22.54
N CYS A 52 2.81 -10.26 -22.36
CA CYS A 52 2.26 -8.90 -22.35
C CYS A 52 2.83 -8.08 -21.18
N GLY A 53 2.97 -8.69 -20.00
CA GLY A 53 3.61 -8.08 -18.83
C GLY A 53 5.08 -7.72 -19.06
N LEU A 54 5.86 -8.61 -19.70
CA LEU A 54 7.25 -8.33 -20.07
C LEU A 54 7.38 -7.20 -21.10
N ILE A 55 6.49 -7.15 -22.09
CA ILE A 55 6.47 -6.07 -23.09
C ILE A 55 6.11 -4.75 -22.42
N ALA A 56 5.09 -4.71 -21.57
CA ALA A 56 4.72 -3.53 -20.81
C ALA A 56 5.88 -3.04 -19.94
N PHE A 57 6.63 -3.94 -19.30
CA PHE A 57 7.81 -3.60 -18.50
C PHE A 57 8.90 -2.90 -19.33
N ILE A 58 9.25 -3.46 -20.49
CA ILE A 58 10.27 -2.90 -21.37
C ILE A 58 9.86 -1.52 -21.88
N VAL A 59 8.58 -1.35 -22.25
CA VAL A 59 8.03 -0.07 -22.72
C VAL A 59 8.09 0.99 -21.61
N LEU A 60 7.75 0.62 -20.37
CA LEU A 60 7.80 1.53 -19.23
C LEU A 60 9.23 1.99 -18.91
N MET A 61 10.20 1.07 -18.96
CA MET A 61 11.63 1.38 -18.73
C MET A 61 12.23 2.31 -19.78
N LYS A 62 11.75 2.24 -21.02
CA LYS A 62 12.31 2.99 -22.15
C LYS A 62 11.72 4.41 -22.26
N HIS A 63 10.66 4.70 -21.51
CA HIS A 63 9.96 5.98 -21.60
C HIS A 63 10.71 7.08 -20.82
N GLN A 64 11.42 7.95 -21.55
CA GLN A 64 12.30 8.99 -20.98
C GLN A 64 11.59 9.91 -19.98
N LYS A 65 10.31 10.24 -20.20
CA LYS A 65 9.50 11.07 -19.30
C LYS A 65 9.38 10.48 -17.89
N VAL A 66 9.25 9.14 -17.79
CA VAL A 66 9.08 8.44 -16.51
C VAL A 66 10.39 8.46 -15.72
N ASN A 67 11.51 8.27 -16.39
CA ASN A 67 12.84 8.35 -15.77
C ASN A 67 13.14 9.74 -15.20
N ILE A 68 12.80 10.80 -15.95
CA ILE A 68 12.99 12.18 -15.51
C ILE A 68 12.12 12.45 -14.28
N PHE A 69 10.83 12.14 -14.34
CA PHE A 69 9.90 12.35 -13.23
C PHE A 69 10.33 11.63 -11.94
N LEU A 70 10.74 10.35 -12.03
CA LEU A 70 11.20 9.61 -10.85
C LEU A 70 12.49 10.21 -10.27
N SER A 71 13.37 10.73 -11.12
CA SER A 71 14.59 11.41 -10.65
C SER A 71 14.28 12.71 -9.90
N GLU A 72 13.23 13.43 -10.29
CA GLU A 72 12.72 14.62 -9.60
C GLU A 72 12.08 14.25 -8.27
N VAL A 73 11.22 13.21 -8.23
CA VAL A 73 10.62 12.73 -6.98
C VAL A 73 11.69 12.29 -5.98
N ILE A 74 12.73 11.58 -6.41
CA ILE A 74 13.84 11.20 -5.52
C ILE A 74 14.56 12.43 -4.95
N GLN A 75 14.75 13.48 -5.76
CA GLN A 75 15.35 14.73 -5.30
C GLN A 75 14.45 15.47 -4.31
N GLU A 76 13.13 15.41 -4.48
CA GLU A 76 12.18 16.02 -3.55
C GLU A 76 12.07 15.23 -2.24
N LEU A 77 12.09 13.90 -2.31
CA LEU A 77 12.13 13.02 -1.14
C LEU A 77 13.39 13.23 -0.29
N GLU A 78 14.52 13.60 -0.91
CA GLU A 78 15.76 13.92 -0.20
C GLU A 78 15.63 15.21 0.64
N LYS A 79 14.70 16.11 0.30
CA LYS A 79 14.42 17.33 1.06
C LYS A 79 13.50 17.08 2.25
N ILE A 80 12.85 15.92 2.33
CA ILE A 80 11.99 15.57 3.47
C ILE A 80 12.88 15.28 4.67
N THR A 81 13.02 16.27 5.54
CA THR A 81 13.65 16.10 6.84
C THR A 81 12.70 15.33 7.73
N TRP A 82 12.89 14.01 7.83
CA TRP A 82 12.14 13.20 8.77
C TRP A 82 12.40 13.69 10.21
N PRO A 83 11.34 13.85 11.02
CA PRO A 83 11.49 14.30 12.40
C PRO A 83 12.36 13.31 13.17
N ASN A 84 13.15 13.84 14.09
CA ASN A 84 14.01 13.01 14.93
C ASN A 84 13.14 12.08 15.78
N ARG A 85 13.48 10.78 15.86
CA ARG A 85 12.69 9.76 16.59
C ARG A 85 12.35 10.18 18.02
N LYS A 86 13.23 10.98 18.65
CA LYS A 86 13.01 11.53 20.00
C LYS A 86 11.80 12.46 20.05
N GLU A 87 11.64 13.35 19.07
CA GLU A 87 10.52 14.29 19.00
C GLU A 87 9.20 13.56 18.73
N THR A 88 9.22 12.53 17.89
CA THR A 88 8.04 11.69 17.63
C THR A 88 7.59 10.95 18.88
N ILE A 89 8.53 10.35 19.63
CA ILE A 89 8.21 9.61 20.86
C ILE A 89 7.69 10.57 21.95
N LEU A 90 8.29 11.76 22.09
CA LEU A 90 7.81 12.77 23.02
C LEU A 90 6.39 13.23 22.67
N SER A 91 6.13 13.50 21.39
CA SER A 91 4.80 13.93 20.92
C SER A 91 3.74 12.85 21.16
N THR A 92 4.03 11.59 20.82
CA THR A 92 3.12 10.47 21.09
C THR A 92 2.94 10.22 22.59
N GLY A 93 4.00 10.39 23.39
CA GLY A 93 3.94 10.24 24.85
C GLY A 93 2.99 11.25 25.49
N ILE A 94 3.07 12.52 25.09
CA ILE A 94 2.16 13.58 25.56
C ILE A 94 0.72 13.24 25.19
N VAL A 95 0.48 12.84 23.93
CA VAL A 95 -0.86 12.45 23.47
C VAL A 95 -1.39 11.24 24.25
N SER A 96 -0.58 10.21 24.50
CA SER A 96 -0.99 9.06 25.30
C SER A 96 -1.39 9.44 26.73
N ILE A 97 -0.66 10.36 27.37
CA ILE A 97 -1.00 10.85 28.71
C ILE A 97 -2.33 11.62 28.68
N LEU A 98 -2.50 12.52 27.70
CA LEU A 98 -3.73 13.29 27.54
C LEU A 98 -4.95 12.37 27.33
N VAL A 99 -4.83 11.36 26.48
CA VAL A 99 -5.87 10.35 26.24
C VAL A 99 -6.13 9.54 27.51
N GLY A 100 -5.09 9.19 28.29
CA GLY A 100 -5.25 8.51 29.58
C GLY A 100 -6.06 9.33 30.60
N ILE A 101 -5.80 10.63 30.70
CA ILE A 101 -6.57 11.53 31.58
C ILE A 101 -8.02 11.63 31.10
N ALA A 102 -8.24 11.80 29.79
CA ALA A 102 -9.59 11.85 29.22
C ALA A 102 -10.36 10.55 29.48
N ALA A 103 -9.71 9.38 29.35
CA ALA A 103 -10.30 8.09 29.64
C ALA A 103 -10.69 7.94 31.12
N LEU A 104 -9.87 8.43 32.06
CA LEU A 104 -10.20 8.41 33.49
C LEU A 104 -11.42 9.28 33.81
N ILE A 105 -11.53 10.47 33.20
CA ILE A 105 -12.68 11.35 33.39
C ILE A 105 -13.94 10.68 32.85
N LEU A 106 -13.89 10.15 31.62
CA LEU A 106 -15.03 9.45 31.03
C LEU A 106 -15.45 8.23 31.88
N PHE A 107 -14.49 7.44 32.35
CA PHE A 107 -14.77 6.31 33.24
C PHE A 107 -15.48 6.74 34.53
N ALA A 108 -15.07 7.86 35.13
CA ALA A 108 -15.74 8.40 36.31
C ALA A 108 -17.18 8.84 36.00
N PHE A 109 -17.40 9.49 34.85
CA PHE A 109 -18.73 9.88 34.39
C PHE A 109 -19.63 8.66 34.13
N ASP A 110 -19.11 7.62 33.47
CA ASP A 110 -19.83 6.38 33.20
C ASP A 110 -20.24 5.68 34.50
N ALA A 111 -19.34 5.61 35.49
CA ALA A 111 -19.61 5.02 36.79
C ALA A 111 -20.65 5.81 37.60
N LEU A 112 -20.56 7.15 37.58
CA LEU A 112 -21.53 8.03 38.23
C LEU A 112 -22.92 7.87 37.60
N TRP A 113 -23.00 7.93 36.28
CA TRP A 113 -24.28 7.83 35.58
C TRP A 113 -24.90 6.43 35.74
N GLY A 114 -24.10 5.37 35.69
CA GLY A 114 -24.56 4.01 35.96
C GLY A 114 -25.15 3.86 37.37
N THR A 115 -24.55 4.51 38.38
CA THR A 115 -25.08 4.50 39.75
C THR A 115 -26.40 5.28 39.85
N VAL A 116 -26.46 6.47 39.22
CA VAL A 116 -27.67 7.32 39.21
C VAL A 116 -28.85 6.61 38.52
N VAL A 117 -28.61 5.99 37.37
CA VAL A 117 -29.64 5.25 36.62
C VAL A 117 -30.12 4.04 37.42
N ASN A 118 -29.22 3.27 38.03
CA ASN A 118 -29.60 2.12 38.86
C ASN A 118 -30.43 2.53 40.09
N PHE A 119 -30.14 3.68 40.69
CA PHE A 119 -30.95 4.23 41.79
C PHE A 119 -32.36 4.63 41.34
N PHE A 120 -32.53 5.10 40.11
CA PHE A 120 -33.83 5.58 39.60
C PHE A 120 -34.74 4.46 39.09
N TYR A 121 -34.18 3.34 38.63
CA TYR A 121 -34.93 2.17 38.14
C TYR A 121 -35.23 1.13 39.23
N HIS A 122 -34.72 1.31 40.45
CA HIS A 122 -35.18 0.64 41.67
C HIS A 122 -36.17 1.53 42.42
#